data_AF-X0WP06-F1
#
_entry.id   AF-X0WP06-F1
#
_cell.length_a   1.000
_cell.length_b   1.000
_cell.length_c   1.000
_cell.angle_alpha   90.00
_cell.angle_beta   90.00
_cell.angle_gamma   90.00
#
_symmetry.space_group_name_H-M   'P 1'
#
loop_
_entity.id
_entity.type
_entity.pdbx_description
1 polymer ?
#
loop_
_entity_poly.entity_id
_entity_poly.type
_entity_poly.pdbx_seq_one_letter_code
_entity_poly.pdbx_strand_id
1 'polypeptide(L)'
;MKHGFWIVAKKIVRNADVVLEVLDARFPNITRITRLEKMAKGKLILVINKVDLVSKNTLDKVKTEFKNSKYVLVSSKNSENIWKLIKLIKNKGKVAVIGYPNTGKSTLINKLSSGGKARTSPESGFTHGKQLIAGKKGIMLMDTPGIVPFGDRDEVRLGLVSGISPSKLEDPDLV
;
A
#
# COMPACT_ATOMS: atom_id res chain seq x y z
N MET A 1 -14.92 3.39 18.52
CA MET A 1 -13.53 3.41 18.00
C MET A 1 -13.38 4.11 16.63
N LYS A 2 -14.17 5.15 16.29
CA LYS A 2 -14.19 5.77 14.94
C LYS A 2 -13.06 6.78 14.65
N HIS A 3 -12.33 7.25 15.68
CA HIS A 3 -11.34 8.32 15.54
C HIS A 3 -9.88 7.85 15.44
N GLY A 4 -9.54 6.65 15.92
CA GLY A 4 -8.14 6.21 16.04
C GLY A 4 -7.42 5.97 14.70
N PHE A 5 -8.11 5.40 13.71
CA PHE A 5 -7.52 5.01 12.43
C PHE A 5 -6.94 6.19 11.64
N TRP A 6 -7.74 7.24 11.43
CA TRP A 6 -7.31 8.41 10.65
C TRP A 6 -6.25 9.22 11.40
N ILE A 7 -6.22 9.16 12.73
CA ILE A 7 -5.13 9.71 13.54
C ILE A 7 -3.81 8.96 13.24
N VAL A 8 -3.86 7.62 13.19
CA VAL A 8 -2.70 6.80 12.85
C VAL A 8 -2.24 7.06 11.41
N ALA A 9 -3.15 7.07 10.44
CA ALA A 9 -2.86 7.37 9.04
C ALA A 9 -2.22 8.76 8.87
N LYS A 10 -2.82 9.79 9.49
CA LYS A 10 -2.27 11.15 9.48
C LYS A 10 -0.87 11.20 10.09
N LYS A 11 -0.61 10.47 11.18
CA LYS A 11 0.72 10.42 11.79
C LYS A 11 1.74 9.71 10.88
N ILE A 12 1.36 8.65 10.17
CA ILE A 12 2.23 7.98 9.18
C ILE A 12 2.60 8.97 8.08
N VAL A 13 1.60 9.57 7.43
CA VAL A 13 1.80 10.50 6.31
C VAL A 13 2.66 11.69 6.72
N ARG A 14 2.47 12.21 7.95
CA ARG A 14 3.30 13.29 8.49
C ARG A 14 4.76 12.89 8.68
N ASN A 15 5.02 11.69 9.19
CA ASN A 15 6.37 11.19 9.47
C ASN A 15 7.09 10.64 8.25
N ALA A 16 6.39 10.37 7.15
CA ALA A 16 6.96 9.84 5.92
C ALA A 16 7.42 10.97 4.98
N ASP A 17 8.52 10.72 4.29
CA ASP A 17 9.03 11.53 3.18
C ASP A 17 8.38 11.11 1.85
N VAL A 18 8.10 9.81 1.71
CA VAL A 18 7.36 9.22 0.58
C VAL A 18 6.29 8.27 1.11
N VAL A 19 5.11 8.30 0.50
CA VAL A 19 4.01 7.37 0.79
C VAL A 19 3.77 6.50 -0.43
N LEU A 20 3.95 5.20 -0.29
CA LEU A 20 3.59 4.19 -1.28
C LEU A 20 2.22 3.64 -0.94
N GLU A 21 1.24 3.92 -1.79
CA GLU A 21 -0.08 3.31 -1.70
C GLU A 21 -0.17 2.12 -2.64
N VAL A 22 -0.31 0.92 -2.09
CA VAL A 22 -0.30 -0.34 -2.83
C VAL A 22 -1.73 -0.73 -3.22
N LEU A 23 -1.97 -0.73 -4.53
CA LEU A 23 -3.23 -1.09 -5.18
C LEU A 23 -3.13 -2.47 -5.83
N ASP A 24 -4.24 -3.19 -5.97
CA ASP A 24 -4.30 -4.44 -6.73
C ASP A 24 -4.69 -4.16 -8.19
N ALA A 25 -3.86 -4.57 -9.17
CA ALA A 25 -4.07 -4.29 -10.58
C ALA A 25 -5.38 -4.85 -11.15
N ARG A 26 -5.97 -5.86 -10.50
CA ARG A 26 -7.27 -6.44 -10.91
C ARG A 26 -8.43 -5.50 -10.63
N PHE A 27 -8.30 -4.65 -9.60
CA PHE A 27 -9.36 -3.77 -9.13
C PHE A 27 -8.76 -2.51 -8.46
N PRO A 28 -7.99 -1.70 -9.22
CA PRO A 28 -7.17 -0.65 -8.65
C PRO A 28 -8.02 0.42 -7.96
N ASN A 29 -9.13 0.86 -8.58
CA ASN A 29 -10.04 1.85 -8.00
C ASN A 29 -10.68 1.41 -6.68
N ILE A 30 -11.06 0.14 -6.61
CA ILE A 30 -11.63 -0.47 -5.40
C ILE A 30 -10.57 -0.52 -4.30
N THR A 31 -9.29 -0.58 -4.61
CA THR A 31 -8.22 -0.59 -3.60
C THR A 31 -7.65 0.79 -3.24
N ARG A 32 -8.22 1.89 -3.76
CA ARG A 32 -7.74 3.27 -3.47
C ARG A 32 -8.30 3.85 -2.17
N ILE A 33 -7.48 4.60 -1.45
CA ILE A 33 -7.83 5.28 -0.22
C ILE A 33 -7.76 6.78 -0.48
N THR A 34 -8.74 7.34 -1.19
CA THR A 34 -8.73 8.74 -1.67
C THR A 34 -8.49 9.77 -0.56
N ARG A 35 -9.00 9.53 0.66
CA ARG A 35 -8.75 10.41 1.80
C ARG A 35 -7.28 10.42 2.24
N LEU A 36 -6.58 9.28 2.12
CA LEU A 36 -5.14 9.20 2.34
C LEU A 36 -4.35 9.87 1.21
N GLU A 37 -4.77 9.69 -0.05
CA GLU A 37 -4.14 10.37 -1.19
C GLU A 37 -4.15 11.89 -1.00
N LYS A 38 -5.28 12.45 -0.54
CA LYS A 38 -5.41 13.88 -0.20
C LYS A 38 -4.44 14.31 0.91
N MET A 39 -4.24 13.47 1.93
CA MET A 39 -3.29 13.75 3.02
C MET A 39 -1.83 13.69 2.55
N ALA A 40 -1.51 12.77 1.64
CA ALA A 40 -0.16 12.47 1.18
C ALA A 40 0.28 13.28 -0.06
N LYS A 41 -0.52 14.28 -0.46
CA LYS A 41 -0.28 15.09 -1.67
C LYS A 41 1.18 15.56 -1.76
N GLY A 42 1.80 15.38 -2.92
CA GLY A 42 3.21 15.71 -3.19
C GLY A 42 4.22 14.63 -2.78
N LYS A 43 3.87 13.74 -1.84
CA LYS A 43 4.70 12.62 -1.36
C LYS A 43 4.22 11.25 -1.87
N LEU A 44 3.02 11.21 -2.44
CA LEU A 44 2.35 9.99 -2.87
C LEU A 44 2.95 9.39 -4.15
N ILE A 45 3.15 8.07 -4.14
CA ILE A 45 3.36 7.24 -5.33
C ILE A 45 2.39 6.06 -5.24
N LEU A 46 1.58 5.87 -6.27
CA LEU A 46 0.72 4.69 -6.38
C LEU A 46 1.54 3.50 -6.88
N VAL A 47 1.48 2.38 -6.17
CA VAL A 47 2.13 1.13 -6.54
C VAL A 47 1.03 0.14 -6.96
N ILE A 48 0.80 0.04 -8.26
CA ILE A 48 -0.20 -0.85 -8.82
C ILE A 48 0.45 -2.23 -8.97
N ASN A 49 0.12 -3.11 -8.04
CA ASN A 49 0.77 -4.40 -7.83
C ASN A 49 -0.03 -5.56 -8.43
N LYS A 50 0.60 -6.73 -8.55
CA LYS A 50 0.01 -7.95 -9.15
C LYS A 50 -0.32 -7.81 -10.64
N VAL A 51 0.50 -7.06 -11.37
CA VAL A 51 0.34 -6.91 -12.83
C VAL A 51 0.47 -8.23 -13.59
N ASP A 52 1.08 -9.24 -12.97
CA ASP A 52 1.15 -10.62 -13.47
C ASP A 52 -0.21 -11.34 -13.52
N LEU A 53 -1.23 -10.82 -12.85
CA LEU A 53 -2.57 -11.43 -12.79
C LEU A 53 -3.58 -10.81 -13.78
N VAL A 54 -3.15 -9.87 -14.62
CA VAL A 54 -4.05 -9.14 -15.52
C VAL A 54 -3.54 -9.14 -16.95
N SER A 55 -4.47 -9.10 -17.91
CA SER A 55 -4.15 -9.06 -19.34
C SER A 55 -3.53 -7.72 -19.75
N LYS A 56 -2.84 -7.70 -20.90
CA LYS A 56 -2.30 -6.47 -21.51
C LYS A 56 -3.38 -5.40 -21.71
N ASN A 57 -4.56 -5.79 -22.18
CA ASN A 57 -5.70 -4.89 -22.34
C ASN A 57 -6.11 -4.24 -21.02
N THR A 58 -6.13 -5.02 -19.93
CA THR A 58 -6.42 -4.50 -18.59
C THR A 58 -5.35 -3.51 -18.14
N LEU A 59 -4.06 -3.83 -18.36
CA LEU A 59 -2.96 -2.92 -18.04
C LEU A 59 -3.03 -1.61 -18.83
N ASP A 60 -3.46 -1.64 -20.09
CA ASP A 60 -3.59 -0.43 -20.91
C ASP A 60 -4.74 0.47 -20.43
N LYS A 61 -5.84 -0.11 -19.94
CA LYS A 61 -6.89 0.63 -19.24
C LYS A 61 -6.36 1.27 -17.96
N VAL A 62 -5.62 0.52 -17.14
CA VAL A 62 -4.99 1.05 -15.92
C VAL A 62 -4.03 2.21 -16.24
N LYS A 63 -3.18 2.08 -17.27
CA LYS A 63 -2.27 3.17 -17.66
C LYS A 63 -3.04 4.44 -18.05
N THR A 64 -4.14 4.27 -18.77
CA THR A 64 -4.99 5.38 -19.23
C THR A 64 -5.66 6.07 -18.04
N GLU A 65 -6.20 5.28 -17.12
CA GLU A 65 -6.88 5.76 -15.92
C GLU A 65 -5.94 6.53 -14.98
N PHE A 66 -4.75 6.00 -14.73
CA PHE A 66 -3.80 6.57 -13.79
C PHE A 66 -2.80 7.55 -14.45
N LYS A 67 -3.00 7.94 -15.72
CA LYS A 67 -2.07 8.79 -16.50
C LYS A 67 -1.66 10.10 -15.82
N ASN A 68 -2.57 10.68 -15.02
CA ASN A 68 -2.35 11.94 -14.31
C ASN A 68 -1.81 11.75 -12.88
N SER A 69 -1.58 10.51 -12.47
CA SER A 69 -1.04 10.16 -11.15
C SER A 69 0.44 9.79 -11.26
N LYS A 70 1.19 9.96 -10.18
CA LYS A 70 2.52 9.38 -10.07
C LYS A 70 2.38 7.91 -9.66
N TYR A 71 2.57 6.99 -10.60
CA TYR A 71 2.40 5.56 -10.34
C TYR A 71 3.54 4.69 -10.89
N VAL A 72 3.59 3.45 -10.41
CA VAL A 72 4.43 2.38 -10.97
C VAL A 72 3.63 1.07 -11.04
N LEU A 73 3.77 0.36 -12.16
CA LEU A 73 3.23 -0.97 -12.37
C LEU A 73 4.26 -2.01 -11.92
N VAL A 74 3.90 -2.92 -11.01
CA VAL A 74 4.83 -3.93 -10.46
C VAL A 74 4.19 -5.29 -10.27
N SER A 75 5.00 -6.35 -10.34
CA SER A 75 4.69 -7.63 -9.72
C SER A 75 5.64 -7.85 -8.56
N SER A 76 5.16 -7.68 -7.33
CA SER A 76 5.98 -7.96 -6.15
C SER A 76 6.31 -9.44 -6.01
N LYS A 77 5.42 -10.33 -6.49
CA LYS A 77 5.64 -11.78 -6.49
C LYS A 77 6.80 -12.15 -7.42
N ASN A 78 6.74 -11.68 -8.66
CA ASN A 78 7.71 -12.05 -9.70
C ASN A 78 8.88 -11.06 -9.81
N SER A 79 8.93 -10.06 -8.92
CA SER A 79 9.92 -8.96 -8.92
C SER A 79 9.93 -8.10 -10.20
N GLU A 80 8.85 -8.12 -10.97
CA GLU A 80 8.71 -7.34 -12.19
C GLU A 80 8.65 -5.84 -11.85
N ASN A 81 9.45 -5.03 -12.56
CA ASN A 81 9.51 -3.57 -12.45
C ASN A 81 9.86 -3.01 -11.05
N ILE A 82 10.21 -3.84 -10.07
CA ILE A 82 10.61 -3.40 -8.72
C ILE A 82 11.81 -2.44 -8.77
N TRP A 83 12.74 -2.63 -9.70
CA TRP A 83 13.87 -1.73 -9.91
C TRP A 83 13.43 -0.29 -10.27
N LYS A 84 12.31 -0.12 -11.01
CA LYS A 84 11.75 1.20 -11.34
C LYS A 84 11.26 1.88 -10.06
N LEU A 85 10.55 1.15 -9.21
CA LEU A 85 10.13 1.66 -7.90
C LEU A 85 11.33 2.04 -7.03
N ILE A 86 12.36 1.19 -6.93
CA ILE A 86 13.59 1.48 -6.19
C ILE A 86 14.25 2.77 -6.70
N LYS A 87 14.30 2.99 -8.02
CA LYS A 87 14.84 4.22 -8.60
C LYS A 87 14.06 5.46 -8.16
N LEU A 88 12.74 5.37 -8.05
CA LEU A 88 11.87 6.48 -7.62
C LEU A 88 12.02 6.85 -6.15
N ILE A 89 12.31 5.86 -5.30
CA ILE A 89 12.38 6.04 -3.83
C ILE A 89 13.80 6.09 -3.28
N LYS A 90 14.83 5.83 -4.10
CA LYS A 90 16.23 5.85 -3.69
C LYS A 90 16.57 7.16 -2.95
N ASN A 91 17.23 7.01 -1.79
CA ASN A 91 17.66 8.12 -0.93
C ASN A 91 16.54 9.08 -0.50
N LYS A 92 15.27 8.63 -0.49
CA LYS A 92 14.12 9.45 -0.08
C LYS A 92 13.82 9.40 1.42
N GLY A 93 14.73 8.91 2.27
CA GLY A 93 14.50 8.88 3.72
C GLY A 93 13.43 7.87 4.14
N LYS A 94 12.43 8.30 4.90
CA LYS A 94 11.34 7.45 5.44
C LYS A 94 10.26 7.20 4.39
N VAL A 95 10.07 5.94 4.01
CA VAL A 95 9.09 5.50 3.03
C VAL A 95 8.00 4.70 3.73
N ALA A 96 6.77 5.21 3.75
CA ALA A 96 5.63 4.47 4.27
C ALA A 96 5.02 3.57 3.19
N VAL A 97 4.69 2.33 3.54
CA VAL A 97 3.94 1.40 2.66
C VAL A 97 2.56 1.18 3.23
N ILE A 98 1.53 1.58 2.50
CA ILE A 98 0.14 1.61 2.92
C ILE A 98 -0.75 0.98 1.85
N GLY A 99 -1.92 0.45 2.23
CA GLY A 99 -2.93 -0.04 1.30
C GLY A 99 -3.88 -1.04 1.97
N TYR A 100 -4.93 -1.43 1.26
CA TYR A 100 -5.89 -2.44 1.72
C TYR A 100 -5.22 -3.78 2.02
N PRO A 101 -5.83 -4.65 2.86
CA PRO A 101 -5.38 -6.03 3.02
C PRO A 101 -5.18 -6.73 1.66
N ASN A 102 -4.28 -7.71 1.62
CA ASN A 102 -4.03 -8.55 0.44
C ASN A 102 -3.58 -7.85 -0.87
N THR A 103 -3.39 -6.53 -0.93
CA THR A 103 -2.83 -5.84 -2.12
C THR A 103 -1.35 -6.16 -2.39
N GLY A 104 -0.70 -6.91 -1.48
CA GLY A 104 0.69 -7.37 -1.61
C GLY A 104 1.74 -6.48 -0.94
N LYS A 105 1.33 -5.67 0.04
CA LYS A 105 2.22 -4.80 0.85
C LYS A 105 3.39 -5.55 1.48
N SER A 106 3.13 -6.65 2.20
CA SER A 106 4.18 -7.41 2.90
C SER A 106 5.19 -8.00 1.92
N THR A 107 4.71 -8.53 0.79
CA THR A 107 5.59 -8.99 -0.31
C THR A 107 6.44 -7.85 -0.84
N LEU A 108 5.85 -6.67 -1.06
CA LEU A 108 6.57 -5.50 -1.53
C LEU A 108 7.64 -5.02 -0.52
N ILE A 109 7.28 -4.91 0.76
CA ILE A 109 8.19 -4.56 1.86
C ILE A 109 9.39 -5.50 1.86
N ASN A 110 9.15 -6.81 1.77
CA ASN A 110 10.23 -7.80 1.72
C ASN A 110 11.16 -7.56 0.52
N LYS A 111 10.63 -7.26 -0.67
CA LYS A 111 11.44 -6.95 -1.85
C LYS A 111 12.23 -5.65 -1.72
N LEU A 112 11.70 -4.65 -1.00
CA LEU A 112 12.36 -3.36 -0.77
C LEU A 112 13.33 -3.38 0.42
N SER A 113 13.21 -4.36 1.31
CA SER A 113 14.09 -4.54 2.47
C SER A 113 15.51 -4.92 2.05
N SER A 114 16.51 -4.52 2.84
CA SER A 114 17.92 -4.80 2.55
C SER A 114 18.38 -6.21 2.97
N GLY A 115 17.52 -7.05 3.56
CA GLY A 115 17.80 -8.46 3.88
C GLY A 115 18.79 -8.71 5.03
N GLY A 116 19.48 -7.69 5.53
CA GLY A 116 20.22 -7.78 6.80
C GLY A 116 19.25 -7.73 7.99
N LYS A 117 19.69 -8.20 9.17
CA LYS A 117 19.02 -7.99 10.48
C LYS A 117 18.78 -6.49 10.69
N ALA A 118 17.75 -5.95 10.07
CA ALA A 118 17.45 -4.55 10.11
C ALA A 118 17.04 -4.24 11.55
N ARG A 119 17.82 -3.39 12.22
CA ARG A 119 17.53 -2.91 13.57
C ARG A 119 16.13 -2.34 13.56
N THR A 120 15.19 -3.09 14.13
CA THR A 120 13.84 -2.63 14.42
C THR A 120 13.99 -1.61 15.54
N SER A 121 13.69 -0.34 15.25
CA SER A 121 13.54 0.66 16.30
C SER A 121 12.05 0.93 16.49
N PRO A 122 11.54 0.85 17.73
CA PRO A 122 10.23 1.38 18.06
C PRO A 122 10.26 2.90 17.80
N GLU A 123 9.43 3.40 16.88
CA GLU A 123 9.29 4.85 16.69
C GLU A 123 8.36 5.43 17.77
N SER A 124 8.81 6.46 18.50
CA SER A 124 8.08 6.98 19.66
C SER A 124 6.69 7.53 19.30
N GLY A 125 5.70 7.10 20.07
CA GLY A 125 4.28 7.39 19.90
C GLY A 125 3.53 6.51 18.89
N PHE A 126 4.11 5.40 18.45
CA PHE A 126 3.37 4.28 17.87
C PHE A 126 3.52 3.05 18.76
N THR A 127 2.96 3.11 19.97
CA THR A 127 3.12 2.11 21.04
C THR A 127 2.41 0.77 20.77
N HIS A 128 1.87 0.58 19.56
CA HIS A 128 1.34 -0.70 19.08
C HIS A 128 2.01 -1.04 17.74
N GLY A 129 3.19 -1.65 17.79
CA GLY A 129 3.71 -2.53 16.73
C GLY A 129 4.30 -1.92 15.45
N LYS A 130 4.61 -0.62 15.36
CA LYS A 130 5.28 -0.10 14.14
C LYS A 130 6.79 -0.29 14.17
N GLN A 131 7.29 -1.00 13.18
CA GLN A 131 8.72 -1.26 13.00
C GLN A 131 9.25 -0.44 11.83
N LEU A 132 10.32 0.32 12.06
CA LEU A 132 11.16 0.84 10.99
C LEU A 132 12.07 -0.27 10.51
N ILE A 133 12.05 -0.55 9.21
CA ILE A 133 12.84 -1.58 8.55
C ILE A 133 13.85 -0.91 7.63
N ALA A 134 15.13 -1.27 7.73
CA ALA A 134 16.14 -0.81 6.79
C ALA A 134 15.82 -1.29 5.37
N GLY A 135 15.69 -0.34 4.44
CA GLY A 135 15.40 -0.63 3.03
C GLY A 135 16.65 -0.51 2.15
N LYS A 136 16.52 -0.97 0.91
CA LYS A 136 17.55 -0.84 -0.12
C LYS A 136 17.76 0.63 -0.48
N LYS A 137 19.01 0.97 -0.83
CA LYS A 137 19.37 2.27 -1.43
C LYS A 137 19.00 3.47 -0.52
N GLY A 138 19.32 3.37 0.76
CA GLY A 138 19.29 4.51 1.69
C GLY A 138 17.89 4.94 2.13
N ILE A 139 16.91 4.02 2.13
CA ILE A 139 15.56 4.29 2.62
C ILE A 139 15.30 3.57 3.95
N MET A 140 14.36 4.09 4.73
CA MET A 140 13.79 3.46 5.91
C MET A 140 12.32 3.16 5.65
N LEU A 141 11.94 1.89 5.61
CA LEU A 141 10.56 1.46 5.40
C LEU A 141 9.78 1.55 6.72
N MET A 142 8.64 2.22 6.71
CA MET A 142 7.69 2.18 7.81
C MET A 142 6.74 1.01 7.56
N ASP A 143 6.82 -0.04 8.38
CA ASP A 143 5.82 -1.10 8.33
C ASP A 143 4.50 -0.58 8.92
N THR A 144 3.43 -0.70 8.15
CA THR A 144 2.11 -0.28 8.57
C THR A 144 1.13 -1.45 8.39
N PRO A 145 0.27 -1.71 9.38
CA PRO A 145 -0.75 -2.74 9.24
C PRO A 145 -1.66 -2.43 8.05
N GLY A 146 -2.31 -3.47 7.51
CA GLY A 146 -3.35 -3.32 6.48
C GLY A 146 -4.33 -2.21 6.86
N ILE A 147 -4.42 -1.20 5.99
CA ILE A 147 -5.25 -0.02 6.23
C ILE A 147 -6.62 -0.31 5.64
N VAL A 148 -7.59 -0.60 6.51
CA VAL A 148 -9.02 -0.69 6.15
C VAL A 148 -9.70 0.58 6.65
N PRO A 149 -10.11 1.51 5.77
CA PRO A 149 -10.83 2.70 6.17
C PRO A 149 -12.17 2.35 6.83
N PHE A 150 -12.24 2.39 8.17
CA PHE A 150 -13.51 2.24 8.87
C PHE A 150 -14.41 3.46 8.60
N GLY A 151 -15.58 3.22 8.03
CA GLY A 151 -16.56 4.24 7.65
C GLY A 151 -17.00 4.20 6.18
N ASP A 152 -16.23 3.53 5.31
CA ASP A 152 -16.75 3.07 4.01
C ASP A 152 -17.64 1.86 4.29
N ARG A 153 -18.97 2.07 4.30
CA ARG A 153 -19.99 1.02 4.44
C ARG A 153 -20.14 0.17 3.17
N ASP A 154 -19.03 -0.14 2.52
CA ASP A 154 -19.04 -0.85 1.26
C ASP A 154 -18.58 -2.28 1.55
N GLU A 155 -19.48 -3.07 2.13
CA GLU A 155 -19.22 -4.45 2.53
C GLU A 155 -18.76 -5.30 1.35
N VAL A 156 -19.26 -5.01 0.15
CA VAL A 156 -18.82 -5.58 -1.12
C VAL A 156 -17.35 -5.29 -1.37
N ARG A 157 -16.93 -4.03 -1.19
CA ARG A 157 -15.52 -3.62 -1.28
C ARG A 157 -14.66 -4.39 -0.30
N LEU A 158 -15.12 -4.54 0.95
CA LEU A 158 -14.43 -5.31 1.98
C LEU A 158 -14.36 -6.80 1.65
N GLY A 159 -15.43 -7.41 1.14
CA GLY A 159 -15.45 -8.80 0.68
C GLY A 159 -14.46 -9.06 -0.46
N LEU A 160 -14.49 -8.21 -1.48
CA LEU A 160 -13.64 -8.30 -2.67
C LEU A 160 -12.15 -8.12 -2.37
N VAL A 161 -11.77 -7.18 -1.50
CA VAL A 161 -10.34 -6.85 -1.26
C VAL A 161 -9.75 -7.49 0.00
N SER A 162 -10.57 -7.83 1.00
CA SER A 162 -10.06 -8.27 2.30
C SER A 162 -9.81 -9.77 2.38
N GLY A 163 -10.26 -10.56 1.39
CA GLY A 163 -10.19 -12.02 1.48
C GLY A 163 -10.94 -12.54 2.72
N ILE A 164 -11.94 -11.78 3.19
CA ILE A 164 -12.89 -12.29 4.17
C ILE A 164 -13.57 -13.47 3.47
N SER A 165 -13.50 -14.66 4.09
CA SER A 165 -14.25 -15.80 3.57
C SER A 165 -15.70 -15.37 3.38
N PRO A 166 -16.36 -15.71 2.25
CA PRO A 166 -17.76 -15.35 2.02
C PRO A 166 -18.67 -15.67 3.22
N SER A 167 -18.33 -16.72 3.96
CA SER A 167 -18.97 -17.13 5.24
C SER A 167 -18.96 -16.10 6.38
N LYS A 168 -18.19 -15.02 6.28
CA LYS A 168 -18.05 -13.96 7.29
C LYS A 168 -18.62 -12.62 6.81
N LEU A 169 -19.28 -12.59 5.66
CA LEU A 169 -20.05 -11.45 5.18
C LEU A 169 -21.47 -11.54 5.72
N GLU A 170 -22.09 -10.39 6.01
CA GLU A 170 -23.51 -10.36 6.45
C GLU A 170 -24.45 -10.87 5.35
N ASP A 171 -24.07 -10.67 4.08
CA ASP A 171 -24.70 -11.26 2.92
C ASP A 171 -23.64 -11.86 1.97
N PRO A 172 -23.47 -13.20 1.97
CA PRO A 172 -22.50 -13.89 1.13
C PRO A 172 -22.80 -13.82 -0.37
N ASP A 173 -24.05 -13.55 -0.77
CA ASP A 173 -24.49 -13.57 -2.17
C ASP A 173 -24.13 -12.27 -2.92
N LEU A 174 -23.54 -11.28 -2.24
CA LEU A 174 -23.11 -10.00 -2.80
C LEU A 174 -21.69 -10.01 -3.39
N VAL A 175 -20.95 -11.13 -3.37
CA VAL A 175 -19.54 -11.22 -3.79
C VAL A 175 -19.28 -12.33 -4.79
#